data_AF-A0A6B2G431-F1
#
_entry.id   AF-A0A6B2G431-F1
#
_cell.length_a   1.000
_cell.length_b   1.000
_cell.length_c   1.000
_cell.angle_alpha   90.00
_cell.angle_beta   90.00
_cell.angle_gamma   90.00
#
_symmetry.space_group_name_H-M   'P 1'
#
loop_
_entity.id
_entity.type
_entity.pdbx_description
1 polymer ?
#
loop_
_entity_poly.entity_id
_entity_poly.type
_entity_poly.pdbx_seq_one_letter_code
_entity_poly.pdbx_strand_id
1 'polypeptide(L)'
;MVLKNDKSKIIPSPFVIGEGEKKTNVEKKILHPMIAKRSKSFGIGRSIQPKSDLSRFVKWPKYVRIQRQEKILNERLKAPPALNQFRVSLDSKLTANVIKFSKRYSPETTKGKKFRLTQIAKEKIRAEKQGISSTPSSKKTIRY
;
A
#
# COMPACT_ATOMS: atom_id res chain seq x y z
N MET A 1 35.41 29.65 -29.08
CA MET A 1 35.36 28.95 -27.78
C MET A 1 34.25 27.92 -27.85
N VAL A 2 34.61 26.64 -27.71
CA VAL A 2 33.77 25.47 -28.01
C VAL A 2 32.90 25.10 -26.80
N LEU A 3 31.58 25.00 -27.01
CA LEU A 3 30.62 24.49 -26.04
C LEU A 3 30.79 22.97 -25.89
N LYS A 4 31.01 22.51 -24.65
CA LYS A 4 31.25 21.11 -24.30
C LYS A 4 29.91 20.35 -24.34
N ASN A 5 29.86 19.30 -25.16
CA ASN A 5 28.75 18.36 -25.25
C ASN A 5 28.66 17.50 -23.97
N ASP A 6 27.57 17.67 -23.21
CA ASP A 6 27.20 16.78 -22.11
C ASP A 6 26.65 15.47 -22.67
N LYS A 7 27.44 14.39 -22.56
CA LYS A 7 27.00 13.04 -22.90
C LYS A 7 26.14 12.50 -21.76
N SER A 8 24.86 12.29 -22.03
CA SER A 8 23.91 11.66 -21.12
C SER A 8 24.38 10.27 -20.69
N LYS A 9 24.31 10.02 -19.38
CA LYS A 9 24.80 8.80 -18.72
C LYS A 9 23.80 7.66 -18.96
N ILE A 10 23.98 6.94 -20.06
CA ILE A 10 23.19 5.76 -20.40
C ILE A 10 23.58 4.64 -19.42
N ILE A 11 22.60 4.15 -18.65
CA ILE A 11 22.77 3.03 -17.71
C ILE A 11 22.76 1.73 -18.54
N PRO A 12 23.79 0.87 -18.49
CA PRO A 12 23.81 -0.36 -19.27
C PRO A 12 22.77 -1.38 -18.77
N SER A 13 22.16 -2.08 -19.73
CA SER A 13 21.17 -3.14 -19.51
C SER A 13 21.74 -4.30 -18.68
N PRO A 14 20.99 -4.88 -17.72
CA PRO A 14 21.45 -5.96 -16.85
C PRO A 14 21.57 -7.34 -17.52
N PHE A 15 21.37 -7.44 -18.83
CA PHE A 15 21.33 -8.71 -19.53
C PHE A 15 22.29 -8.71 -20.73
N VAL A 16 23.50 -9.24 -20.51
CA VAL A 16 24.41 -9.64 -21.58
C VAL A 16 24.61 -11.15 -21.43
N ILE A 17 23.88 -11.90 -22.25
CA ILE A 17 24.22 -13.29 -22.57
C ILE A 17 25.20 -13.21 -23.74
N GLY A 18 26.38 -13.81 -23.57
CA GLY A 18 27.29 -14.07 -24.68
C GLY A 18 28.54 -13.18 -24.69
N GLU A 19 29.65 -13.83 -24.35
CA GLU A 19 31.01 -13.60 -24.84
C GLU A 19 31.71 -12.28 -24.51
N GLY A 20 32.68 -12.38 -23.59
CA GLY A 20 33.65 -11.34 -23.31
C GLY A 20 34.00 -11.27 -21.84
N GLU A 21 34.88 -12.15 -21.39
CA GLU A 21 35.54 -12.03 -20.09
C GLU A 21 36.32 -10.71 -20.02
N LYS A 22 35.69 -9.65 -19.55
CA LYS A 22 36.40 -8.45 -19.09
C LYS A 22 37.11 -8.83 -17.79
N LYS A 23 38.36 -9.27 -17.92
CA LYS A 23 39.31 -9.46 -16.81
C LYS A 23 39.54 -8.10 -16.15
N THR A 24 38.70 -7.75 -15.19
CA THR A 24 39.04 -6.73 -14.21
C THR A 24 40.24 -7.24 -13.43
N ASN A 25 41.36 -6.53 -13.53
CA ASN A 25 42.56 -6.81 -12.74
C ASN A 25 42.23 -6.50 -11.28
N VAL A 26 41.69 -7.49 -10.57
CA VAL A 26 41.46 -7.42 -9.13
C VAL A 26 42.79 -7.76 -8.47
N GLU A 27 43.42 -6.76 -7.88
CA GLU A 27 44.57 -6.94 -6.99
C GLU A 27 44.27 -8.05 -6.00
N LYS A 28 45.04 -9.15 -6.09
CA LYS A 28 44.87 -10.32 -5.23
C LYS A 28 45.28 -9.92 -3.82
N LYS A 29 44.30 -9.62 -2.96
CA LYS A 29 44.51 -9.50 -1.51
C LYS A 29 45.30 -10.73 -1.06
N ILE A 30 46.45 -10.52 -0.44
CA ILE A 30 47.31 -11.57 0.09
C ILE A 30 46.55 -12.23 1.25
N LEU A 31 45.82 -13.30 0.94
CA LEU A 31 45.15 -14.13 1.93
C LEU A 31 46.20 -15.05 2.56
N HIS A 32 46.09 -15.29 3.86
CA HIS A 32 46.96 -16.23 4.56
C HIS A 32 46.94 -17.60 3.86
N PRO A 33 48.10 -18.26 3.62
CA PRO A 33 48.20 -19.51 2.84
C PRO A 33 47.29 -20.66 3.30
N MET A 34 46.88 -20.66 4.57
CA MET A 34 45.95 -21.67 5.11
C MET A 34 44.48 -21.45 4.76
N ILE A 35 44.11 -20.32 4.15
CA ILE A 35 42.72 -20.00 3.78
C ILE A 35 42.43 -20.52 2.36
N ALA A 36 41.85 -21.72 2.28
CA ALA A 36 41.42 -22.32 1.01
C ALA A 36 39.95 -22.06 0.70
N LYS A 37 39.62 -21.83 -0.59
CA LYS A 37 38.24 -21.74 -1.08
C LYS A 37 37.57 -23.11 -1.03
N ARG A 38 36.50 -23.25 -0.25
CA ARG A 38 35.68 -24.48 -0.17
C ARG A 38 34.31 -24.28 -0.83
N SER A 39 34.28 -24.20 -2.16
CA SER A 39 33.02 -24.08 -2.89
C SER A 39 32.24 -25.40 -2.84
N LYS A 40 30.96 -25.32 -2.47
CA LYS A 40 30.01 -26.44 -2.50
C LYS A 40 29.23 -26.44 -3.81
N SER A 41 28.86 -27.61 -4.30
CA SER A 41 28.04 -27.76 -5.51
C SER A 41 26.63 -28.20 -5.13
N PHE A 42 25.63 -27.35 -5.38
CA PHE A 42 24.23 -27.57 -4.95
C PHE A 42 23.34 -28.18 -6.05
N GLY A 43 23.95 -28.82 -7.05
CA GLY A 43 23.22 -29.59 -8.06
C GLY A 43 22.53 -30.82 -7.46
N ILE A 44 21.64 -31.42 -8.24
CA ILE A 44 20.92 -32.65 -7.86
C ILE A 44 21.93 -33.75 -7.51
N GLY A 45 21.76 -34.40 -6.35
CA GLY A 45 22.62 -35.51 -5.90
C GLY A 45 24.01 -35.12 -5.39
N ARG A 46 24.30 -33.83 -5.20
CA ARG A 46 25.60 -33.34 -4.70
C ARG A 46 25.51 -32.91 -3.23
N SER A 47 25.98 -31.72 -2.89
CA SER A 47 25.94 -31.22 -1.51
C SER A 47 24.52 -30.80 -1.09
N ILE A 48 24.26 -30.77 0.22
CA ILE A 48 22.96 -30.37 0.78
C ILE A 48 22.54 -28.99 0.26
N GLN A 49 21.29 -28.88 -0.20
CA GLN A 49 20.77 -27.63 -0.72
C GLN A 49 20.74 -26.57 0.40
N PRO A 50 21.06 -25.29 0.07
CA PRO A 50 20.89 -24.21 1.01
C PRO A 50 19.40 -24.00 1.33
N LYS A 51 19.12 -23.33 2.45
CA LYS A 51 17.75 -22.91 2.77
C LYS A 51 17.27 -21.91 1.71
N SER A 52 16.15 -22.22 1.06
CA SER A 52 15.49 -21.36 0.07
C SER A 52 14.17 -20.81 0.61
N ASP A 53 13.60 -19.80 -0.06
CA ASP A 53 12.25 -19.34 0.28
C ASP A 53 11.22 -20.41 -0.13
N LEU A 54 10.55 -20.97 0.87
CA LEU A 54 9.53 -22.00 0.71
C LEU A 54 8.11 -21.42 0.64
N SER A 55 7.93 -20.09 0.63
CA SER A 55 6.62 -19.42 0.64
C SER A 55 5.61 -19.98 -0.38
N ARG A 56 6.07 -20.43 -1.55
CA ARG A 56 5.21 -21.03 -2.59
C ARG A 56 4.88 -22.52 -2.35
N PHE A 57 5.75 -23.25 -1.67
CA PHE A 57 5.67 -24.71 -1.49
C PHE A 57 5.16 -25.12 -0.10
N VAL A 58 5.09 -24.17 0.84
CA VAL A 58 4.51 -24.39 2.16
C VAL A 58 3.02 -24.73 2.03
N LYS A 59 2.58 -25.72 2.79
CA LYS A 59 1.16 -25.99 3.02
C LYS A 59 0.56 -24.84 3.84
N TRP A 60 0.02 -23.84 3.14
CA TRP A 60 -0.63 -22.70 3.78
C TRP A 60 -1.82 -23.12 4.65
N PRO A 61 -2.09 -22.40 5.76
CA PRO A 61 -3.26 -22.60 6.59
C PRO A 61 -4.56 -22.61 5.78
N LYS A 62 -5.57 -23.35 6.25
CA LYS A 62 -6.83 -23.59 5.51
C LYS A 62 -7.50 -22.29 5.04
N TYR A 63 -7.58 -21.27 5.90
CA TYR A 63 -8.23 -20.01 5.58
C TYR A 63 -7.53 -19.25 4.45
N VAL A 64 -6.20 -19.22 4.43
CA VAL A 64 -5.42 -18.57 3.35
C VAL A 64 -5.67 -19.27 2.02
N ARG A 65 -5.75 -20.60 2.03
CA ARG A 65 -6.02 -21.39 0.82
C ARG A 65 -7.39 -21.07 0.26
N ILE A 66 -8.42 -21.07 1.10
CA ILE A 66 -9.80 -20.77 0.70
C ILE A 66 -9.89 -19.36 0.12
N GLN A 67 -9.34 -18.35 0.80
CA GLN A 67 -9.33 -16.96 0.31
C GLN A 67 -8.64 -16.81 -1.06
N ARG A 68 -7.51 -17.50 -1.27
CA ARG A 68 -6.81 -17.50 -2.57
C ARG A 68 -7.61 -18.23 -3.65
N GLN A 69 -8.20 -19.38 -3.33
CA GLN A 69 -9.03 -20.15 -4.25
C GLN A 69 -10.28 -19.36 -4.67
N GLU A 70 -10.94 -18.69 -3.73
CA GLU A 70 -12.08 -17.81 -3.99
C GLU A 70 -11.71 -16.67 -4.95
N LYS A 71 -10.58 -15.99 -4.70
CA LYS A 71 -10.07 -14.96 -5.61
C LYS A 71 -9.83 -15.50 -7.03
N ILE A 72 -9.14 -16.65 -7.14
CA ILE A 72 -8.86 -17.28 -8.44
C ILE A 72 -10.15 -17.67 -9.15
N LEU A 73 -11.14 -18.20 -8.41
CA LEU A 73 -12.43 -18.58 -8.98
C LEU A 73 -13.16 -17.36 -9.54
N ASN A 74 -13.19 -16.25 -8.79
CA ASN A 74 -13.80 -15.00 -9.22
C ASN A 74 -13.11 -14.39 -10.45
N GLU A 75 -11.82 -14.63 -10.65
CA GLU A 75 -11.09 -14.20 -11.86
C GLU A 75 -11.34 -15.11 -13.07
N ARG A 76 -11.49 -16.42 -12.84
CA ARG A 76 -11.64 -17.40 -13.93
C ARG A 76 -13.05 -17.53 -14.46
N LEU A 77 -14.05 -17.37 -13.59
CA LEU A 77 -15.45 -17.43 -13.99
C LEU A 77 -15.88 -16.12 -14.63
N LYS A 78 -16.77 -16.21 -15.63
CA LYS A 78 -17.41 -15.04 -16.22
C LYS A 78 -18.43 -14.48 -15.23
N ALA A 79 -18.12 -13.32 -14.66
CA ALA A 79 -19.03 -12.62 -13.75
C ALA A 79 -20.09 -11.83 -14.54
N PRO A 80 -21.36 -11.80 -14.09
CA PRO A 80 -22.38 -10.93 -14.66
C PRO A 80 -21.99 -9.45 -14.59
N PRO A 81 -22.43 -8.59 -15.53
CA PRO A 81 -22.06 -7.18 -15.58
C PRO A 81 -22.44 -6.40 -14.30
N ALA A 82 -23.58 -6.74 -13.68
CA ALA A 82 -24.02 -6.16 -12.41
C ALA A 82 -23.04 -6.43 -11.25
N LEU A 83 -22.28 -7.53 -11.30
CA LEU A 83 -21.24 -7.82 -10.32
C LEU A 83 -19.91 -7.19 -10.75
N ASN A 84 -19.62 -7.20 -12.04
CA ASN A 84 -18.37 -6.68 -12.60
C ASN A 84 -18.20 -5.17 -12.41
N GLN A 85 -19.29 -4.41 -12.29
CA GLN A 85 -19.23 -2.96 -12.03
C GLN A 85 -18.43 -2.61 -10.76
N PHE A 86 -18.39 -3.49 -9.76
CA PHE A 86 -17.64 -3.27 -8.52
C PHE A 86 -16.14 -3.61 -8.64
N ARG A 87 -15.72 -4.29 -9.70
CA ARG A 87 -14.29 -4.56 -9.96
C ARG A 87 -13.60 -3.33 -10.54
N VAL A 88 -14.33 -2.51 -11.29
CA VAL A 88 -13.85 -1.25 -11.85
C VAL A 88 -14.07 -0.14 -10.82
N SER A 89 -12.98 0.44 -10.33
CA SER A 89 -13.02 1.49 -9.29
C SER A 89 -12.68 2.86 -9.86
N LEU A 90 -12.95 3.93 -9.10
CA LEU A 90 -12.56 5.29 -9.44
C LEU A 90 -11.02 5.45 -9.40
N ASP A 91 -10.48 6.32 -10.24
CA ASP A 91 -9.05 6.63 -10.23
C ASP A 91 -8.58 7.16 -8.85
N SER A 92 -7.31 6.94 -8.52
CA SER A 92 -6.70 7.29 -7.25
C SER A 92 -6.83 8.79 -6.94
N LYS A 93 -6.62 9.66 -7.94
CA LYS A 93 -6.73 11.12 -7.77
C LYS A 93 -8.15 11.56 -7.43
N LEU A 94 -9.13 11.02 -8.16
CA LEU A 94 -10.55 11.32 -7.93
C LEU A 94 -11.00 10.78 -6.57
N THR A 95 -10.61 9.55 -6.24
CA THR A 95 -10.86 8.93 -4.94
C THR A 95 -10.35 9.79 -3.79
N ALA A 96 -9.12 10.32 -3.88
CA ALA A 96 -8.56 11.20 -2.87
C ALA A 96 -9.38 12.49 -2.68
N ASN A 97 -9.82 13.12 -3.78
CA ASN A 97 -10.65 14.32 -3.74
C ASN A 97 -12.01 14.05 -3.11
N VAL A 98 -12.67 12.95 -3.50
CA VAL A 98 -13.96 12.53 -2.94
C VAL A 98 -13.84 12.26 -1.44
N ILE A 99 -12.83 11.51 -1.00
CA ILE A 99 -12.61 11.23 0.43
C ILE A 99 -12.37 12.53 1.21
N LYS A 100 -11.57 13.46 0.67
CA LYS A 100 -11.31 14.77 1.30
C LYS A 100 -12.60 15.58 1.44
N PHE A 101 -13.43 15.60 0.41
CA PHE A 101 -14.74 16.26 0.42
C PHE A 101 -15.67 15.60 1.47
N SER A 102 -15.84 14.28 1.42
CA SER A 102 -16.67 13.54 2.38
C SER A 102 -16.22 13.71 3.83
N LYS A 103 -14.92 13.89 4.08
CA LYS A 103 -14.39 14.16 5.43
C LYS A 103 -14.84 15.50 5.99
N ARG A 104 -14.98 16.55 5.16
CA ARG A 104 -15.49 17.86 5.59
C ARG A 104 -16.95 17.78 6.01
N TYR A 105 -17.74 17.02 5.25
CA TYR A 105 -19.17 16.83 5.49
C TYR A 105 -19.50 15.54 6.23
N SER A 106 -18.53 14.99 6.98
CA SER A 106 -18.77 13.79 7.77
C SER A 106 -19.73 14.07 8.94
N PRO A 107 -20.58 13.11 9.30
CA PRO A 107 -21.54 13.30 10.39
C PRO A 107 -20.86 13.50 11.75
N GLU A 108 -21.59 14.13 12.67
CA GLU A 108 -21.11 14.36 14.04
C GLU A 108 -20.81 13.03 14.75
N THR A 109 -19.68 12.99 15.49
CA THR A 109 -19.39 11.87 16.39
C THR A 109 -20.36 11.89 17.57
N THR A 110 -20.53 10.75 18.25
CA THR A 110 -21.38 10.66 19.45
C THR A 110 -20.98 11.67 20.54
N LYS A 111 -19.67 11.91 20.71
CA LYS A 111 -19.13 12.94 21.60
C LYS A 111 -19.48 14.36 21.13
N GLY A 112 -19.33 14.63 19.83
CA GLY A 112 -19.69 15.92 19.22
C GLY A 112 -21.19 16.23 19.37
N LYS A 113 -22.04 15.22 19.16
CA LYS A 113 -23.49 15.31 19.38
C LYS A 113 -23.82 15.62 20.83
N LYS A 114 -23.21 14.92 21.79
CA LYS A 114 -23.40 15.18 23.22
C LYS A 114 -23.01 16.62 23.58
N PHE A 115 -21.84 17.07 23.13
CA PHE A 115 -21.41 18.45 23.34
C PHE A 115 -22.43 19.44 22.76
N ARG A 116 -22.85 19.28 21.50
CA ARG A 116 -23.86 20.13 20.86
C ARG A 116 -25.17 20.18 21.66
N LEU A 117 -25.70 19.03 22.08
CA LEU A 117 -26.93 18.96 22.87
C LEU A 117 -26.78 19.65 24.22
N THR A 118 -25.64 19.46 24.91
CA THR A 118 -25.39 20.15 26.18
C THR A 118 -25.27 21.67 26.01
N GLN A 119 -24.69 22.16 24.92
CA GLN A 119 -24.62 23.60 24.63
C GLN A 119 -26.01 24.16 24.36
N ILE A 120 -26.80 23.51 23.50
CA ILE A 120 -28.18 23.91 23.21
C ILE A 120 -29.03 23.94 24.50
N ALA A 121 -28.90 22.93 25.36
CA ALA A 121 -29.62 22.89 26.63
C ALA A 121 -29.23 24.07 27.54
N LYS A 122 -27.93 24.39 27.65
CA LYS A 122 -27.44 25.53 28.44
C LYS A 122 -27.94 26.87 27.88
N GLU A 123 -27.90 27.05 26.57
CA GLU A 123 -28.37 28.27 25.89
C GLU A 123 -29.87 28.48 26.11
N LYS A 124 -30.68 27.42 26.03
CA LYS A 124 -32.12 27.48 26.34
C LYS A 124 -32.39 27.91 27.77
N ILE A 125 -31.72 27.31 28.75
CA ILE A 125 -31.86 27.68 30.17
C ILE A 125 -31.50 29.15 30.38
N ARG A 126 -30.46 29.65 29.70
CA ARG A 126 -30.06 31.07 29.78
C ARG A 126 -31.11 32.00 29.17
N ALA A 127 -31.68 31.63 28.02
CA ALA A 127 -32.72 32.42 27.34
C ALA A 127 -34.03 32.48 28.16
N GLU A 128 -34.43 31.36 28.77
CA GLU A 128 -35.60 31.28 29.66
C GLU A 128 -35.44 32.19 30.89
N LYS A 129 -34.25 32.23 31.50
CA LYS A 129 -33.92 33.16 32.58
C LYS A 129 -33.96 34.64 32.17
N GLN A 130 -33.84 34.94 30.87
CA GLN A 130 -33.92 36.29 30.33
C GLN A 130 -35.34 36.64 29.82
N GLY A 131 -36.33 35.76 30.02
CA GLY A 131 -37.73 36.00 29.65
C GLY A 131 -38.03 35.90 28.15
N ILE A 132 -37.11 35.36 27.34
CA ILE A 132 -37.24 35.25 25.89
C ILE A 132 -37.59 33.80 25.54
N SER A 133 -38.79 33.55 25.02
CA SER A 133 -39.18 32.20 24.56
C SER A 133 -38.47 31.88 23.23
N SER A 134 -37.44 31.03 23.29
CA SER A 134 -36.72 30.58 22.08
C SER A 134 -37.20 29.20 21.66
N THR A 135 -38.03 29.14 20.62
CA THR A 135 -38.30 27.89 19.90
C THR A 135 -37.00 27.40 19.26
N PRO A 136 -36.56 26.15 19.51
CA PRO A 136 -35.32 25.65 18.94
C PRO A 136 -35.45 25.55 17.42
N SER A 137 -34.68 26.37 16.69
CA SER A 137 -34.55 26.24 15.24
C SER A 137 -34.05 24.83 14.89
N SER A 138 -34.84 24.07 14.12
CA SER A 138 -34.48 22.73 13.66
C SER A 138 -33.36 22.70 12.62
N LYS A 139 -32.86 23.89 12.23
CA LYS A 139 -31.76 24.03 11.28
C LYS A 139 -30.47 23.53 11.94
N LYS A 140 -30.03 22.33 11.55
CA LYS A 140 -28.65 21.89 11.79
C LYS A 140 -27.73 22.96 11.18
N THR A 141 -27.11 23.78 12.01
CA THR A 141 -26.05 24.68 11.57
C THR A 141 -24.87 23.82 11.15
N ILE A 142 -24.77 23.53 9.85
CA ILE A 142 -23.58 22.94 9.23
C ILE A 142 -22.54 24.07 9.23
N ARG A 143 -21.65 24.07 10.23
CA ARG A 143 -20.45 24.92 10.18
C ARG A 143 -19.44 24.21 9.27
N TYR A 144 -19.01 24.91 8.22
CA TYR A 144 -18.01 24.48 7.24
C TYR A 144 -16.63 24.25 7.86
#